data_AF-A0A183BYS3-F1
#
_entry.id   AF-A0A183BYS3-F1
#
_cell.length_a   1.000
_cell.length_b   1.000
_cell.length_c   1.000
_cell.angle_alpha   90.00
_cell.angle_beta   90.00
_cell.angle_gamma   90.00
#
_symmetry.space_group_name_H-M   'P 1'
#
loop_
_entity.id
_entity.type
_entity.pdbx_description
1 polymer ?
#
loop_
_entity_poly.entity_id
_entity_poly.type
_entity_poly.pdbx_seq_one_letter_code
_entity_poly.pdbx_strand_id
1 'polypeptide(L)'
;MGVVQDSTSRGDESGPLAQVVAWKWYNGSQQIEQTLILDMSASVDFECTIDSSILIRILKKREVVENPCPLLDSTDYGFTVQIAEHYVTVSAHWLMCVSPFFHAMLNRDMQEKKLGSVNLSETFGTMEQFVHFMDYISPNAVHGPYRPNPKTVIDLLVLADQYQIEWLKNRCDEHLVNCVEMPLVERLFLVESFDLNKLKEYFLHSLDVVNLRKFGKANRAQLSSPFISKEFALDLFKRVCDE
;
A
#
# COMPACT_ATOMS: atom_id res chain seq x y z
N MET A 1 -55.65 -5.74 15.86
CA MET A 1 -54.36 -5.41 16.50
C MET A 1 -53.39 -6.52 16.12
N GLY A 2 -52.82 -6.42 14.91
CA GLY A 2 -51.92 -7.43 14.34
C GLY A 2 -50.53 -6.81 14.22
N VAL A 3 -49.57 -7.44 14.87
CA VAL A 3 -48.17 -7.01 14.89
C VAL A 3 -47.57 -7.31 13.51
N VAL A 4 -47.16 -6.25 12.81
CA VAL A 4 -46.32 -6.34 11.61
C VAL A 4 -44.92 -6.73 12.11
N GLN A 5 -44.47 -7.94 11.76
CA GLN A 5 -43.06 -8.30 11.86
C GLN A 5 -42.32 -7.63 10.71
N ASP A 6 -41.57 -6.60 11.04
CA ASP A 6 -40.63 -5.95 10.13
C ASP A 6 -39.36 -6.82 10.11
N SER A 7 -39.25 -7.68 9.09
CA SER A 7 -38.06 -8.46 8.82
C SER A 7 -37.04 -7.55 8.13
N THR A 8 -36.28 -6.78 8.92
CA THR A 8 -34.99 -6.26 8.47
C THR A 8 -34.05 -7.44 8.20
N SER A 9 -33.95 -7.84 6.93
CA SER A 9 -32.85 -8.67 6.46
C SER A 9 -31.57 -7.83 6.57
N ARG A 10 -30.83 -8.00 7.67
CA ARG A 10 -29.40 -7.64 7.72
C ARG A 10 -28.74 -8.40 6.57
N GLY A 11 -28.26 -7.66 5.57
CA GLY A 11 -27.48 -8.21 4.48
C GLY A 11 -26.31 -9.01 5.04
N ASP A 12 -26.11 -10.19 4.49
CA ASP A 12 -25.10 -11.15 4.91
C ASP A 12 -23.70 -10.50 4.77
N GLU A 13 -23.11 -10.05 5.90
CA GLU A 13 -21.77 -9.46 5.99
C GLU A 13 -20.66 -10.52 5.85
N SER A 14 -20.85 -11.52 4.98
CA SER A 14 -19.93 -12.63 4.78
C SER A 14 -18.80 -12.27 3.81
N GLY A 15 -18.09 -11.18 4.08
CA GLY A 15 -16.83 -10.88 3.39
C GLY A 15 -15.66 -11.67 4.00
N PRO A 16 -14.58 -11.93 3.24
CA PRO A 16 -13.41 -12.61 3.76
C PRO A 16 -12.75 -11.82 4.89
N LEU A 17 -12.48 -12.49 6.00
CA LEU A 17 -11.86 -11.91 7.20
C LEU A 17 -10.35 -11.87 7.12
N ALA A 18 -9.75 -12.89 6.52
CA ALA A 18 -8.32 -13.04 6.45
C ALA A 18 -7.88 -13.84 5.23
N GLN A 19 -6.64 -13.64 4.85
CA GLN A 19 -5.95 -14.42 3.83
C GLN A 19 -4.70 -15.01 4.47
N VAL A 20 -4.54 -16.32 4.34
CA VAL A 20 -3.32 -17.02 4.72
C VAL A 20 -2.60 -17.41 3.43
N VAL A 21 -1.34 -17.03 3.30
CA VAL A 21 -0.50 -17.35 2.15
C VAL A 21 0.69 -18.17 2.63
N ALA A 22 0.80 -19.42 2.18
CA ALA A 22 2.02 -20.20 2.29
C ALA A 22 2.87 -19.96 1.05
N TRP A 23 4.15 -19.72 1.27
CA TRP A 23 5.12 -19.53 0.21
C TRP A 23 6.46 -20.13 0.60
N LYS A 24 7.26 -20.49 -0.39
CA LYS A 24 8.62 -21.01 -0.17
C LYS A 24 9.62 -20.40 -1.13
N TRP A 25 10.89 -20.61 -0.81
CA TRP A 25 11.97 -20.30 -1.72
C TRP A 25 12.18 -21.42 -2.73
N TYR A 26 12.13 -21.10 -4.01
CA TYR A 26 12.44 -22.03 -5.09
C TYR A 26 13.35 -21.36 -6.11
N ASN A 27 14.55 -21.91 -6.32
CA ASN A 27 15.53 -21.42 -7.29
C ASN A 27 15.77 -19.89 -7.25
N GLY A 28 15.82 -19.30 -6.05
CA GLY A 28 16.11 -17.86 -5.89
C GLY A 28 14.92 -16.93 -6.07
N SER A 29 13.70 -17.47 -6.18
CA SER A 29 12.46 -16.70 -6.11
C SER A 29 11.56 -17.19 -4.98
N GLN A 30 10.66 -16.30 -4.54
CA GLN A 30 9.57 -16.65 -3.65
C GLN A 30 8.42 -17.17 -4.51
N GLN A 31 7.86 -18.32 -4.15
CA GLN A 31 6.74 -18.93 -4.84
C GLN A 31 5.61 -19.20 -3.86
N ILE A 32 4.41 -18.75 -4.20
CA ILE A 32 3.18 -19.06 -3.45
C ILE A 32 2.85 -20.53 -3.70
N GLU A 33 2.71 -21.29 -2.62
CA GLU A 33 2.31 -22.69 -2.66
C GLU A 33 0.80 -22.81 -2.53
N GLN A 34 0.24 -22.08 -1.56
CA GLN A 34 -1.18 -22.11 -1.26
C GLN A 34 -1.65 -20.75 -0.77
N THR A 35 -2.86 -20.39 -1.16
CA THR A 35 -3.60 -19.25 -0.62
C THR A 35 -4.93 -19.75 -0.09
N LEU A 36 -5.21 -19.42 1.15
CA LEU A 36 -6.47 -19.71 1.81
C LEU A 36 -7.16 -18.40 2.18
N ILE A 37 -8.46 -18.33 1.93
CA ILE A 37 -9.32 -17.23 2.34
C ILE A 37 -10.20 -17.74 3.49
N LEU A 38 -10.19 -17.01 4.60
CA LEU A 38 -10.92 -17.35 5.82
C LEU A 38 -12.16 -16.46 5.94
N ASP A 39 -13.32 -17.10 6.06
CA ASP A 39 -14.61 -16.47 6.35
C ASP A 39 -15.02 -16.70 7.82
N MET A 40 -15.97 -15.93 8.33
CA MET A 40 -16.35 -15.89 9.76
C MET A 40 -16.80 -17.23 10.38
N SER A 41 -17.16 -18.23 9.58
CA SER A 41 -17.92 -19.40 10.02
C SER A 41 -17.20 -20.74 9.85
N ALA A 42 -15.95 -20.78 9.37
CA ALA A 42 -15.26 -22.03 9.07
C ALA A 42 -13.87 -22.11 9.73
N SER A 43 -13.61 -23.24 10.41
CA SER A 43 -12.25 -23.72 10.64
C SER A 43 -11.81 -24.43 9.38
N VAL A 44 -10.61 -24.12 8.88
CA VAL A 44 -10.04 -24.76 7.70
C VAL A 44 -8.68 -25.31 8.06
N ASP A 45 -8.48 -26.60 7.81
CA ASP A 45 -7.16 -27.22 7.94
C ASP A 45 -6.25 -26.71 6.82
N PHE A 46 -5.05 -26.28 7.19
CA PHE A 46 -4.08 -25.70 6.28
C PHE A 46 -2.79 -26.53 6.34
N GLU A 47 -2.56 -27.33 5.31
CA GLU A 47 -1.36 -28.17 5.19
C GLU A 47 -0.30 -27.45 4.36
N CYS A 48 0.85 -27.18 4.97
CA CYS A 48 2.02 -26.64 4.27
C CYS A 48 3.26 -27.50 4.56
N THR A 49 4.30 -27.37 3.73
CA THR A 49 5.56 -28.10 3.96
C THR A 49 6.34 -27.45 5.12
N ILE A 50 7.25 -28.20 5.74
CA ILE A 50 8.02 -27.73 6.90
C ILE A 50 8.94 -26.55 6.54
N ASP A 51 9.29 -26.41 5.25
CA ASP A 51 10.10 -25.33 4.70
C ASP A 51 9.28 -24.14 4.17
N SER A 52 7.94 -24.18 4.28
CA SER A 52 7.07 -23.06 3.94
C SER A 52 7.17 -21.94 4.97
N SER A 53 7.14 -20.70 4.48
CA SER A 53 6.84 -19.52 5.28
C SER A 53 5.36 -19.18 5.17
N ILE A 54 4.76 -18.69 6.26
CA ILE A 54 3.33 -18.35 6.31
C ILE A 54 3.18 -16.85 6.52
N LEU A 55 2.33 -16.23 5.71
CA LEU A 55 1.88 -14.85 5.85
C LEU A 55 0.38 -14.82 6.12
N ILE A 56 -0.02 -14.18 7.21
CA ILE A 56 -1.44 -13.99 7.56
C ILE A 56 -1.79 -12.51 7.39
N ARG A 57 -2.81 -12.23 6.60
CA ARG A 57 -3.37 -10.89 6.39
C ARG A 57 -4.79 -10.84 6.90
N ILE A 58 -5.11 -9.81 7.68
CA ILE A 58 -6.48 -9.55 8.08
C ILE A 58 -7.12 -8.71 6.97
N LEU A 59 -8.11 -9.30 6.29
CA LEU A 59 -8.86 -8.71 5.17
C LEU A 59 -10.14 -8.00 5.60
N LYS A 60 -10.57 -8.15 6.86
CA LYS A 60 -11.89 -7.72 7.35
C LYS A 60 -12.36 -6.43 6.69
N LYS A 61 -13.41 -6.56 5.87
CA LYS A 61 -14.08 -5.47 5.19
C LYS A 61 -14.51 -4.44 6.23
N ARG A 62 -14.11 -3.18 6.02
CA ARG A 62 -14.60 -2.08 6.84
C ARG A 62 -16.08 -1.83 6.51
N GLU A 63 -16.84 -1.47 7.55
CA GLU A 63 -18.05 -0.68 7.34
C GLU A 63 -17.67 0.52 6.48
N VAL A 64 -18.39 0.71 5.38
CA VAL A 64 -18.22 1.87 4.52
C VAL A 64 -18.49 3.07 5.40
N VAL A 65 -17.45 3.84 5.73
CA VAL A 65 -17.67 5.16 6.31
C VAL A 65 -18.34 5.95 5.19
N GLU A 66 -19.61 6.29 5.36
CA GLU A 66 -20.43 7.00 4.35
C GLU A 66 -19.77 8.30 3.88
N ASN A 67 -18.76 8.79 4.60
CA ASN A 67 -17.91 9.89 4.17
C ASN A 67 -16.45 9.67 4.60
N PRO A 68 -15.52 9.30 3.69
CA PRO A 68 -14.11 9.11 4.02
C PRO A 68 -13.40 10.41 4.39
N CYS A 69 -14.03 11.54 4.09
CA CYS A 69 -13.59 12.88 4.46
C CYS A 69 -14.78 13.63 5.07
N PRO A 70 -15.14 13.39 6.35
CA PRO A 70 -16.10 14.26 7.00
C PRO A 70 -15.56 15.70 6.89
N LEU A 71 -16.41 16.63 6.45
CA LEU A 71 -16.09 18.06 6.52
C LEU A 71 -15.72 18.37 7.98
N LEU A 72 -14.46 18.71 8.22
CA LEU A 72 -13.95 18.98 9.56
C LEU A 72 -14.46 20.36 9.98
N ASP A 73 -15.63 20.40 10.61
CA ASP A 73 -16.27 21.60 11.16
C ASP A 73 -16.53 22.76 10.18
N SER A 74 -17.45 23.66 10.56
CA SER A 74 -17.89 24.82 9.76
C SER A 74 -16.80 25.85 9.41
N THR A 75 -15.56 25.64 9.86
CA THR A 75 -14.41 26.53 9.66
C THR A 75 -13.43 26.06 8.59
N ASP A 76 -13.61 24.85 8.05
CA ASP A 76 -12.72 24.32 7.02
C ASP A 76 -13.08 24.88 5.65
N TYR A 77 -12.13 25.62 5.07
CA TYR A 77 -12.27 26.13 3.71
C TYR A 77 -12.25 24.94 2.75
N GLY A 78 -13.43 24.58 2.23
CA GLY A 78 -13.54 23.54 1.23
C GLY A 78 -12.67 23.85 0.01
N PHE A 79 -11.94 22.85 -0.47
CA PHE A 79 -11.09 22.94 -1.65
C PHE A 79 -11.64 22.05 -2.75
N THR A 80 -11.79 22.58 -3.97
CA THR A 80 -12.41 21.85 -5.06
C THR A 80 -11.37 21.12 -5.90
N VAL A 81 -11.47 19.80 -5.96
CA VAL A 81 -10.64 18.97 -6.84
C VAL A 81 -11.46 18.59 -8.07
N GLN A 82 -10.91 18.86 -9.25
CA GLN A 82 -11.45 18.41 -10.53
C GLN A 82 -10.72 17.13 -10.97
N ILE A 83 -11.51 16.09 -11.29
CA ILE A 83 -11.04 14.83 -11.88
C ILE A 83 -11.93 14.52 -13.09
N ALA A 84 -11.33 14.55 -14.29
CA ALA A 84 -12.05 14.54 -15.56
C ALA A 84 -13.15 15.62 -15.57
N GLU A 85 -14.41 15.22 -15.81
CA GLU A 85 -15.58 16.11 -15.80
C GLU A 85 -16.24 16.23 -14.42
N HIS A 86 -15.68 15.58 -13.40
CA HIS A 86 -16.24 15.54 -12.05
C HIS A 86 -15.50 16.50 -11.11
N TYR A 87 -16.25 17.01 -10.13
CA TYR A 87 -15.74 17.91 -9.10
C TYR A 87 -16.10 17.35 -7.74
N VAL A 88 -15.18 17.45 -6.80
CA VAL A 88 -15.40 17.07 -5.40
C VAL A 88 -14.79 18.11 -4.48
N THR A 89 -15.51 18.46 -3.43
CA THR A 89 -14.99 19.35 -2.38
C THR A 89 -14.38 18.50 -1.26
N VAL A 90 -13.15 18.82 -0.90
CA VAL A 90 -12.40 18.14 0.17
C VAL A 90 -11.89 19.17 1.18
N SER A 91 -11.41 18.68 2.32
CA SER A 91 -10.80 19.51 3.36
C SER A 91 -9.44 20.03 2.91
N ALA A 92 -9.30 21.35 2.70
CA ALA A 92 -8.01 21.97 2.43
C ALA A 92 -7.05 21.76 3.61
N HIS A 93 -7.58 21.94 4.82
CA HIS A 93 -6.78 21.83 6.05
C HIS A 93 -6.20 20.43 6.22
N TRP A 94 -7.01 19.40 5.98
CA TRP A 94 -6.56 18.01 6.05
C TRP A 94 -5.46 17.72 5.03
N LEU A 95 -5.67 18.10 3.76
CA LEU A 95 -4.65 17.89 2.72
C LEU A 95 -3.32 18.56 3.08
N MET A 96 -3.36 19.80 3.57
CA MET A 96 -2.17 20.50 4.05
C MET A 96 -1.51 19.83 5.25
N CYS A 97 -2.30 19.21 6.14
CA CYS A 97 -1.79 18.50 7.31
C CYS A 97 -1.03 17.22 6.91
N VAL A 98 -1.56 16.43 5.99
CA VAL A 98 -1.00 15.13 5.63
C VAL A 98 0.06 15.17 4.53
N SER A 99 0.13 16.27 3.76
CA SER A 99 1.01 16.40 2.60
C SER A 99 1.72 17.76 2.57
N PRO A 100 3.05 17.79 2.67
CA PRO A 100 3.85 18.97 2.44
C PRO A 100 3.66 19.58 1.05
N PHE A 101 3.41 18.75 0.03
CA PHE A 101 3.07 19.21 -1.32
C PHE A 101 1.79 20.06 -1.30
N PHE A 102 0.70 19.54 -0.75
CA PHE A 102 -0.55 20.29 -0.66
C PHE A 102 -0.44 21.49 0.29
N HIS A 103 0.33 21.38 1.37
CA HIS A 103 0.65 22.54 2.22
C HIS A 103 1.33 23.65 1.44
N ALA A 104 2.35 23.34 0.62
CA ALA A 104 3.02 24.33 -0.21
C ALA A 104 2.06 24.93 -1.27
N MET A 105 1.24 24.10 -1.91
CA MET A 105 0.27 24.52 -2.93
C MET A 105 -0.83 25.43 -2.36
N LEU A 106 -1.35 25.13 -1.17
CA LEU A 106 -2.51 25.81 -0.59
C LEU A 106 -2.17 26.92 0.41
N ASN A 107 -0.94 26.94 0.94
CA ASN A 107 -0.52 27.98 1.87
C ASN A 107 0.18 29.16 1.15
N ARG A 108 0.84 28.94 0.00
CA ARG A 108 1.53 29.97 -0.78
C ARG A 108 0.59 30.72 -1.74
N ASP A 109 1.01 31.86 -2.30
CA ASP A 109 0.26 32.64 -3.31
C ASP A 109 0.20 31.97 -4.70
N MET A 110 0.04 30.65 -4.72
CA MET A 110 -0.14 29.83 -5.91
C MET A 110 -1.53 30.04 -6.52
N GLN A 111 -1.68 29.68 -7.80
CA GLN A 111 -2.93 29.90 -8.52
C GLN A 111 -4.06 29.05 -7.95
N GLU A 112 -3.76 27.84 -7.52
CA GLU A 112 -4.70 26.88 -6.94
C GLU A 112 -5.35 27.43 -5.66
N LYS A 113 -4.56 28.11 -4.80
CA LYS A 113 -5.08 28.80 -3.61
C LYS A 113 -6.02 29.94 -3.99
N LYS A 114 -5.65 30.75 -5.01
CA LYS A 114 -6.46 31.89 -5.47
C LYS A 114 -7.76 31.44 -6.12
N LEU A 115 -7.72 30.32 -6.85
CA LEU A 115 -8.88 29.72 -7.51
C LEU A 115 -9.74 28.91 -6.54
N GLY A 116 -9.18 28.43 -5.43
CA GLY A 116 -9.84 27.50 -4.52
C GLY A 116 -10.05 26.11 -5.13
N SER A 117 -9.31 25.79 -6.20
CA SER A 117 -9.42 24.53 -6.92
C SER A 117 -8.13 24.06 -7.57
N VAL A 118 -8.06 22.77 -7.88
CA VAL A 118 -6.99 22.14 -8.66
C VAL A 118 -7.55 21.05 -9.57
N ASN A 119 -6.94 20.87 -10.73
CA ASN A 119 -7.23 19.76 -11.62
C ASN A 119 -6.18 18.67 -11.43
N LEU A 120 -6.60 17.47 -11.00
CA LEU A 120 -5.72 16.31 -10.80
C LEU A 120 -6.07 15.15 -11.75
N SER A 121 -6.74 15.47 -12.87
CA SER A 121 -7.18 14.48 -13.86
C SER A 121 -6.01 13.68 -14.44
N GLU A 122 -4.87 14.33 -14.69
CA GLU A 122 -3.69 13.66 -15.22
C GLU A 122 -3.07 12.66 -14.22
N THR A 123 -3.20 12.90 -12.91
CA THR A 123 -2.66 12.01 -11.89
C THR A 123 -3.60 10.84 -11.59
N PHE A 124 -4.88 11.11 -11.38
CA PHE A 124 -5.81 10.08 -10.94
C PHE A 124 -6.59 9.42 -12.07
N GLY A 125 -6.82 10.08 -13.21
CA GLY A 125 -7.64 9.58 -14.31
C GLY A 125 -9.14 9.50 -14.01
N THR A 126 -9.52 8.89 -12.88
CA THR A 126 -10.91 8.66 -12.46
C THR A 126 -11.18 9.12 -11.04
N MET A 127 -12.44 9.49 -10.76
CA MET A 127 -12.86 9.88 -9.41
C MET A 127 -12.72 8.73 -8.41
N GLU A 128 -12.93 7.48 -8.85
CA GLU A 128 -12.78 6.30 -7.99
C GLU A 128 -11.34 6.16 -7.46
N GLN A 129 -10.33 6.36 -8.32
CA GLN A 129 -8.92 6.33 -7.91
C GLN A 129 -8.60 7.48 -6.94
N PHE A 130 -9.17 8.67 -7.15
CA PHE A 130 -9.02 9.79 -6.22
C PHE A 130 -9.65 9.52 -4.86
N VAL A 131 -10.91 9.06 -4.82
CA VAL A 131 -11.60 8.72 -3.57
C VAL A 131 -10.87 7.60 -2.84
N HIS A 132 -10.43 6.56 -3.55
CA HIS A 132 -9.65 5.48 -2.97
C HIS A 132 -8.36 6.01 -2.33
N PHE A 133 -7.64 6.93 -2.99
CA PHE A 133 -6.49 7.62 -2.40
C PHE A 133 -6.86 8.42 -1.15
N MET A 134 -7.96 9.17 -1.17
CA MET A 134 -8.46 9.90 0.00
C MET A 134 -8.74 8.96 1.19
N ASP A 135 -9.22 7.74 0.93
CA ASP A 135 -9.41 6.73 1.99
C ASP A 135 -8.08 6.35 2.65
N TYR A 136 -7.01 6.17 1.87
CA TYR A 136 -5.67 5.85 2.40
C TYR A 136 -5.11 6.97 3.28
N ILE A 137 -5.48 8.21 3.00
CA ILE A 137 -5.01 9.38 3.74
C ILE A 137 -6.06 9.94 4.70
N SER A 138 -7.17 9.25 4.94
CA SER A 138 -8.21 9.69 5.87
C SER A 138 -7.69 9.71 7.33
N PRO A 139 -8.29 10.50 8.24
CA PRO A 139 -7.90 10.50 9.66
C PRO A 139 -7.90 9.10 10.30
N ASN A 140 -8.87 8.27 9.89
CA ASN A 140 -9.00 6.88 10.33
C ASN A 140 -7.88 5.98 9.77
N ALA A 141 -7.32 6.31 8.61
CA ALA A 141 -6.17 5.60 8.07
C ALA A 141 -4.89 6.01 8.78
N VAL A 142 -4.69 7.30 9.08
CA VAL A 142 -3.47 7.80 9.76
C VAL A 142 -3.22 7.09 11.09
N HIS A 143 -4.26 6.88 11.91
CA HIS A 143 -4.12 6.21 13.21
C HIS A 143 -4.54 4.74 13.23
N GLY A 144 -5.14 4.25 12.14
CA GLY A 144 -5.63 2.87 12.06
C GLY A 144 -4.56 1.87 11.66
N PRO A 145 -4.83 0.56 11.83
CA PRO A 145 -3.97 -0.54 11.35
C PRO A 145 -4.08 -0.71 9.82
N TYR A 146 -4.17 0.40 9.10
CA TYR A 146 -4.38 0.43 7.67
C TYR A 146 -3.16 -0.16 6.96
N ARG A 147 -3.36 -1.19 6.14
CA ARG A 147 -2.29 -1.81 5.34
C ARG A 147 -2.60 -1.71 3.85
N PRO A 148 -1.62 -1.37 3.01
CA PRO A 148 -1.77 -1.41 1.56
C PRO A 148 -2.25 -2.77 1.06
N ASN A 149 -2.97 -2.77 -0.07
CA ASN A 149 -3.33 -3.98 -0.79
C ASN A 149 -2.16 -4.38 -1.72
N PRO A 150 -1.75 -5.67 -1.78
CA PRO A 150 -0.69 -6.14 -2.67
C PRO A 150 -0.86 -5.71 -4.13
N LYS A 151 -2.11 -5.58 -4.61
CA LYS A 151 -2.43 -5.21 -5.99
C LYS A 151 -2.29 -3.71 -6.28
N THR A 152 -2.39 -2.86 -5.27
CA THR A 152 -2.42 -1.39 -5.43
C THR A 152 -1.28 -0.68 -4.70
N VAL A 153 -0.40 -1.43 -4.03
CA VAL A 153 0.70 -0.86 -3.23
C VAL A 153 1.67 -0.01 -4.07
N ILE A 154 1.86 -0.33 -5.35
CA ILE A 154 2.74 0.46 -6.23
C ILE A 154 2.10 1.79 -6.58
N ASP A 155 0.84 1.79 -7.02
CA ASP A 155 0.11 3.03 -7.32
C ASP A 155 0.07 3.93 -6.09
N LEU A 156 -0.18 3.34 -4.92
CA LEU A 156 -0.18 4.05 -3.65
C LEU A 156 1.20 4.61 -3.30
N LEU A 157 2.27 3.84 -3.52
CA LEU A 157 3.64 4.29 -3.28
C LEU A 157 4.00 5.47 -4.18
N VAL A 158 3.65 5.41 -5.47
CA VAL A 158 3.84 6.52 -6.42
C VAL A 158 3.12 7.77 -5.95
N LEU A 159 1.85 7.65 -5.55
CA LEU A 159 1.06 8.78 -5.04
C LEU A 159 1.64 9.32 -3.73
N ALA A 160 2.07 8.44 -2.81
CA ALA A 160 2.67 8.84 -1.54
C ALA A 160 3.99 9.61 -1.76
N ASP A 161 4.81 9.20 -2.71
CA ASP A 161 6.05 9.88 -3.06
C ASP A 161 5.77 11.22 -3.77
N GLN A 162 4.91 11.22 -4.80
CA GLN A 162 4.51 12.42 -5.54
C GLN A 162 3.94 13.52 -4.64
N TYR A 163 3.06 13.13 -3.70
CA TYR A 163 2.43 14.06 -2.76
C TYR A 163 3.19 14.17 -1.43
N GLN A 164 4.40 13.61 -1.32
CA GLN A 164 5.31 13.73 -0.17
C GLN A 164 4.70 13.27 1.18
N ILE A 165 3.89 12.22 1.15
CA ILE A 165 3.18 11.66 2.32
C ILE A 165 4.04 10.55 2.95
N GLU A 166 5.07 10.97 3.69
CA GLU A 166 6.14 10.09 4.18
C GLU A 166 5.64 8.91 5.04
N TRP A 167 4.65 9.12 5.91
CA TRP A 167 4.11 8.03 6.75
C TRP A 167 3.37 6.96 5.91
N LEU A 168 2.76 7.35 4.78
CA LEU A 168 2.08 6.43 3.89
C LEU A 168 3.08 5.64 3.05
N LYS A 169 4.13 6.33 2.57
CA LYS A 169 5.28 5.73 1.90
C LYS A 169 5.97 4.68 2.79
N ASN A 170 6.20 4.99 4.06
CA ASN A 170 6.74 4.04 5.05
C ASN A 170 5.84 2.81 5.26
N ARG A 171 4.51 2.94 5.14
CA ARG A 171 3.61 1.78 5.19
C ARG A 171 3.67 0.93 3.94
N CYS A 172 3.83 1.54 2.76
CA CYS A 172 4.12 0.81 1.53
C CYS A 172 5.43 0.04 1.65
N ASP A 173 6.48 0.67 2.16
CA ASP A 173 7.78 0.07 2.43
C ASP A 173 7.65 -1.19 3.33
N GLU A 174 7.01 -1.06 4.49
CA GLU A 174 6.72 -2.20 5.38
C GLU A 174 5.93 -3.33 4.70
N HIS A 175 4.94 -2.96 3.88
CA HIS A 175 4.11 -3.94 3.19
C HIS A 175 4.92 -4.72 2.15
N LEU A 176 5.78 -4.04 1.39
CA LEU A 176 6.57 -4.63 0.31
C LEU A 176 7.55 -5.68 0.82
N VAL A 177 8.07 -5.57 2.05
CA VAL A 177 8.92 -6.62 2.67
C VAL A 177 8.27 -8.00 2.59
N ASN A 178 6.96 -8.08 2.83
CA ASN A 178 6.19 -9.34 2.87
C ASN A 178 5.21 -9.50 1.69
N CYS A 179 5.34 -8.69 0.63
CA CYS A 179 4.46 -8.76 -0.53
C CYS A 179 4.89 -9.88 -1.49
N VAL A 180 4.55 -11.12 -1.16
CA VAL A 180 4.95 -12.32 -1.92
C VAL A 180 4.28 -12.46 -3.28
N GLU A 181 3.17 -11.75 -3.52
CA GLU A 181 2.52 -11.61 -4.83
C GLU A 181 3.40 -10.84 -5.80
N MET A 182 4.30 -9.99 -5.28
CA MET A 182 5.26 -9.25 -6.09
C MET A 182 6.60 -9.98 -6.13
N PRO A 183 7.13 -10.27 -7.33
CA PRO A 183 8.46 -10.85 -7.47
C PRO A 183 9.50 -10.05 -6.69
N LEU A 184 10.35 -10.75 -5.93
CA LEU A 184 11.31 -10.10 -5.04
C LEU A 184 12.30 -9.20 -5.81
N VAL A 185 12.64 -9.56 -7.06
CA VAL A 185 13.50 -8.74 -7.92
C VAL A 185 12.85 -7.42 -8.31
N GLU A 186 11.53 -7.40 -8.53
CA GLU A 186 10.80 -6.17 -8.83
C GLU A 186 10.77 -5.25 -7.60
N ARG A 187 10.56 -5.84 -6.42
CA ARG A 187 10.65 -5.11 -5.15
C ARG A 187 12.03 -4.48 -4.93
N LEU A 188 13.10 -5.17 -5.29
CA LEU A 188 14.46 -4.64 -5.20
C LEU A 188 14.63 -3.34 -6.01
N PHE A 189 14.04 -3.25 -7.21
CA PHE A 189 14.11 -2.05 -8.04
C PHE A 189 13.40 -0.84 -7.44
N LEU A 190 12.43 -1.06 -6.55
CA LEU A 190 11.72 0.01 -5.85
C LEU A 190 12.59 0.64 -4.74
N VAL A 191 13.58 -0.09 -4.23
CA VAL A 191 14.39 0.34 -3.08
C VAL A 191 15.06 1.68 -3.35
N GLU A 192 15.78 1.82 -4.45
CA GLU A 192 16.46 3.07 -4.77
C GLU A 192 15.53 4.07 -5.47
N SER A 193 14.56 3.58 -6.24
CA SER A 193 13.59 4.45 -6.94
C SER A 193 12.75 5.28 -5.98
N PHE A 194 12.43 4.72 -4.82
CA PHE A 194 11.59 5.35 -3.80
C PHE A 194 12.27 5.48 -2.45
N ASP A 195 13.58 5.24 -2.31
CA ASP A 195 14.28 5.32 -1.01
C ASP A 195 13.59 4.51 0.11
N LEU A 196 13.31 3.22 -0.15
CA LEU A 196 12.57 2.34 0.75
C LEU A 196 13.51 1.68 1.77
N ASN A 197 13.68 2.32 2.92
CA ASN A 197 14.65 1.92 3.95
C ASN A 197 14.39 0.54 4.56
N LYS A 198 13.14 0.16 4.85
CA LYS A 198 12.84 -1.14 5.47
C LYS A 198 13.03 -2.29 4.49
N LEU A 199 12.66 -2.08 3.24
CA LEU A 199 12.91 -3.03 2.18
C LEU A 199 14.42 -3.15 1.89
N LYS A 200 15.17 -2.04 1.92
CA LYS A 200 16.63 -2.03 1.85
C LYS A 200 17.24 -2.86 2.97
N GLU A 201 16.86 -2.59 4.22
CA GLU A 201 17.32 -3.33 5.40
C GLU A 201 16.97 -4.82 5.31
N TYR A 202 15.79 -5.16 4.79
CA TYR A 202 15.42 -6.54 4.55
C TYR A 202 16.41 -7.24 3.62
N PHE A 203 16.77 -6.65 2.48
CA PHE A 203 17.76 -7.21 1.57
C PHE A 203 19.16 -7.28 2.19
N LEU A 204 19.57 -6.21 2.87
CA LEU A 204 20.92 -6.07 3.41
C LEU A 204 21.15 -6.88 4.68
N HIS A 205 20.14 -7.16 5.50
CA HIS A 205 20.35 -7.75 6.82
C HIS A 205 19.45 -8.94 7.11
N SER A 206 18.17 -8.89 6.72
CA SER A 206 17.19 -9.91 7.13
C SER A 206 17.09 -11.09 6.18
N LEU A 207 17.42 -10.90 4.90
CA LEU A 207 17.44 -11.98 3.94
C LEU A 207 18.59 -12.94 4.27
N ASP A 208 18.24 -14.20 4.49
CA ASP A 208 19.16 -15.31 4.73
C ASP A 208 20.20 -15.42 3.61
N VAL A 209 21.46 -15.70 3.96
CA VAL A 209 22.61 -15.69 3.03
C VAL A 209 22.46 -16.79 1.97
N VAL A 210 21.89 -17.95 2.31
CA VAL A 210 21.66 -19.03 1.35
C VAL A 210 20.64 -18.61 0.30
N ASN A 211 19.53 -18.00 0.73
CA ASN A 211 18.50 -17.48 -0.16
C ASN A 211 18.98 -16.28 -0.97
N LEU A 212 19.77 -15.39 -0.37
CA LEU A 212 20.41 -14.26 -1.06
C LEU A 212 21.35 -14.74 -2.18
N ARG A 213 22.15 -15.78 -1.93
CA ARG A 213 23.02 -16.40 -2.94
C ARG A 213 22.21 -17.01 -4.09
N LYS A 214 21.09 -17.70 -3.79
CA LYS A 214 20.17 -18.23 -4.81
C LYS A 214 19.52 -17.10 -5.62
N PHE A 215 19.03 -16.07 -4.94
CA PHE A 215 18.42 -14.88 -5.54
C PHE A 215 19.39 -14.18 -6.49
N GLY A 216 20.64 -13.95 -6.08
CA GLY A 216 21.66 -13.31 -6.91
C GLY A 216 21.99 -14.10 -8.17
N LYS A 217 22.07 -15.43 -8.07
CA LYS A 217 22.29 -16.31 -9.23
C LYS A 217 21.13 -16.27 -10.20
N ALA A 218 19.89 -16.34 -9.69
CA ALA A 218 18.68 -16.37 -10.51
C ALA A 218 18.41 -15.04 -11.22
N ASN A 219 18.80 -13.92 -10.62
CA ASN A 219 18.48 -12.57 -11.09
C ASN A 219 19.72 -11.79 -11.59
N ARG A 220 20.81 -12.48 -11.95
CA ARG A 220 22.09 -11.85 -12.30
C ARG A 220 21.98 -10.76 -13.38
N ALA A 221 21.16 -11.01 -14.40
CA ALA A 221 20.96 -10.06 -15.49
C ALA A 221 20.25 -8.78 -15.01
N GLN A 222 19.20 -8.94 -14.21
CA GLN A 222 18.42 -7.87 -13.59
C GLN A 222 19.26 -7.04 -12.61
N LEU A 223 20.13 -7.70 -11.84
CA LEU A 223 21.05 -7.05 -10.90
C LEU A 223 22.18 -6.26 -11.57
N SER A 224 22.41 -6.50 -12.85
CA SER A 224 23.34 -5.73 -13.67
C SER A 224 22.65 -4.57 -14.42
N SER A 225 21.36 -4.34 -14.16
CA SER A 225 20.58 -3.26 -14.78
C SER A 225 20.94 -1.90 -14.20
N PRO A 226 20.69 -0.79 -14.93
CA PRO A 226 20.98 0.55 -14.43
C PRO A 226 20.08 1.01 -13.29
N PHE A 227 19.01 0.25 -12.96
CA PHE A 227 18.08 0.56 -11.89
C PHE A 227 18.61 0.21 -10.50
N ILE A 228 19.74 -0.50 -10.43
CA ILE A 228 20.42 -0.83 -9.18
C ILE A 228 21.81 -0.20 -9.24
N SER A 229 22.12 0.64 -8.27
CA SER A 229 23.43 1.24 -8.14
C SER A 229 24.48 0.17 -7.88
N LYS A 230 25.69 0.40 -8.40
CA LYS A 230 26.83 -0.50 -8.17
C LYS A 230 27.15 -0.61 -6.68
N GLU A 231 26.98 0.49 -5.93
CA GLU A 231 27.18 0.51 -4.48
C GLU A 231 26.19 -0.41 -3.77
N PHE A 232 24.90 -0.30 -4.08
CA PHE A 232 23.90 -1.16 -3.46
C PHE A 232 24.08 -2.64 -3.84
N ALA A 233 24.43 -2.94 -5.09
CA ALA A 233 24.77 -4.29 -5.51
C ALA A 233 26.00 -4.86 -4.76
N LEU A 234 27.03 -4.04 -4.55
CA LEU A 234 28.22 -4.45 -3.79
C LEU A 234 27.89 -4.73 -2.32
N ASP A 235 27.12 -3.86 -1.67
CA ASP A 235 26.69 -4.04 -0.29
C ASP A 235 25.84 -5.30 -0.12
N LEU A 236 24.95 -5.56 -1.08
CA LEU A 236 24.13 -6.77 -1.11
C LEU A 236 25.00 -8.03 -1.12
N PHE A 237 26.04 -8.07 -1.94
CA PHE A 237 26.86 -9.28 -2.12
C PHE A 237 28.06 -9.38 -1.18
N LYS A 238 28.41 -8.34 -0.44
CA LYS A 238 29.45 -8.37 0.59
C LYS A 238 29.20 -9.51 1.59
N ARG A 239 27.97 -9.64 2.07
CA ARG A 239 27.55 -10.72 2.99
C ARG A 239 27.69 -12.12 2.44
N VAL A 240 27.67 -12.28 1.11
CA VAL A 240 27.81 -13.60 0.47
C VAL A 240 29.28 -14.03 0.39
N CYS A 241 30.21 -13.08 0.45
CA CYS A 241 31.66 -13.31 0.40
C CYS A 241 32.30 -13.53 1.78
N ASP A 242 31.64 -13.08 2.85
CA ASP A 242 32.15 -13.15 4.23
C ASP A 242 31.90 -14.53 4.91
N GLU A 243 31.16 -15.45 4.26
CA GLU A 243 30.86 -16.83 4.69
C GLU A 243 31.37 -17.90 3.71
#